data_AF-A0A5J4KES4-F1
#
_entry.id   AF-A0A5J4KES4-F1
#
_cell.length_a   1.000
_cell.length_b   1.000
_cell.length_c   1.000
_cell.angle_alpha   90.00
_cell.angle_beta   90.00
_cell.angle_gamma   90.00
#
_symmetry.space_group_name_H-M   'P 1'
#
loop_
_entity.id
_entity.type
_entity.pdbx_description
1 polymer ?
#
loop_
_entity_poly.entity_id
_entity_poly.type
_entity_poly.pdbx_seq_one_letter_code
_entity_poly.pdbx_strand_id
1 'polypeptide(L)'
;MLLPKDIVEERDKPRYPLMRVTTLGEFTVAHALATTGERPRYRLISNSELGSRKAALLMLKILICSPHRRSTKTEIIKLLWPTRASEHANHALDTAASTLRRHILALPTRDSLLQTQRLNGETYFMLAGQPWLWVDADALVNLASTALRHERQQVDPLPYLEAAHALIKGEFLEDDLHCSWTQLRRQTIEGAKRRILYHLVAIYTANDQQRRAEELLFTFLQHHPEDEDALCHLMHLLVEQGRRQEALTIYNYSTQILQELEKEPAYYTRELAHQLQNNCKVREKSATYRTTPRHSTQTLIAVA
;
A
#
# COMPACT_ATOMS: atom_id res chain seq x y z
N MET A 1 10.01 16.88 35.05
CA MET A 1 9.13 17.52 34.05
C MET A 1 10.02 18.28 33.07
N LEU A 2 10.43 17.61 31.99
CA LEU A 2 11.21 18.19 30.90
C LEU A 2 10.38 17.96 29.65
N LEU A 3 9.82 19.05 29.11
CA LEU A 3 9.04 19.04 27.87
C LEU A 3 9.92 18.48 26.73
N PRO A 4 9.43 17.54 25.91
CA PRO A 4 10.21 16.97 24.81
C PRO A 4 10.41 17.99 23.68
N LYS A 5 11.52 17.80 22.96
CA LYS A 5 12.09 18.62 21.87
C LYS A 5 11.23 18.70 20.59
N ASP A 6 9.93 18.52 20.68
CA ASP A 6 9.03 18.45 19.51
C ASP A 6 8.67 19.83 18.93
N ILE A 7 9.22 20.92 19.50
CA ILE A 7 8.89 22.30 19.08
C ILE A 7 9.88 22.86 18.03
N VAL A 8 10.98 22.16 17.70
CA VAL A 8 12.02 22.69 16.79
C VAL A 8 11.85 22.27 15.32
N GLU A 9 11.05 21.26 14.99
CA GLU A 9 10.96 20.74 13.61
C GLU A 9 9.94 21.44 12.68
N GLU A 10 9.07 22.32 13.18
CA GLU A 10 8.01 22.92 12.34
C GLU A 10 8.46 24.08 11.44
N ARG A 11 9.58 24.75 11.76
CA ARG A 11 9.95 26.00 11.07
C ARG A 11 10.70 25.84 9.74
N ASP A 12 11.07 24.62 9.33
CA ASP A 12 11.88 24.39 8.12
C ASP A 12 11.40 23.20 7.26
N LYS A 13 10.09 22.89 7.33
CA LYS A 13 9.47 21.85 6.49
C LYS A 13 9.32 22.39 5.06
N PRO A 14 9.80 21.66 4.03
CA PRO A 14 9.64 22.11 2.65
C PRO A 14 8.16 21.99 2.25
N ARG A 15 7.70 22.86 1.35
CA ARG A 15 6.33 22.83 0.82
C ARG A 15 6.00 21.52 0.09
N TYR A 16 7.02 20.89 -0.49
CA TYR A 16 6.94 19.61 -1.17
C TYR A 16 8.10 18.71 -0.73
N PRO A 17 7.89 17.38 -0.70
CA PRO A 17 8.96 16.48 -0.32
C PRO A 17 10.09 16.54 -1.35
N LEU A 18 11.32 16.54 -0.83
CA LEU A 18 12.55 16.63 -1.63
C LEU A 18 12.78 15.34 -2.41
N MET A 19 12.28 14.22 -1.89
CA MET A 19 12.30 12.92 -2.54
C MET A 19 11.00 12.17 -2.34
N ARG A 20 10.70 11.29 -3.30
CA ARG A 20 9.58 10.33 -3.23
C ARG A 20 10.11 8.93 -3.39
N VAL A 21 9.57 8.01 -2.60
CA VAL A 21 9.77 6.56 -2.75
C VAL A 21 8.40 5.95 -2.98
N THR A 22 8.27 5.20 -4.08
CA THR A 22 7.10 4.39 -4.37
C THR A 22 7.40 2.95 -3.99
N THR A 23 6.49 2.36 -3.23
CA THR A 23 6.58 1.02 -2.68
C THR A 23 5.30 0.22 -2.89
N LEU A 24 4.19 0.81 -3.34
CA LEU A 24 2.95 0.11 -3.67
C LEU A 24 2.91 -0.16 -5.18
N GLY A 25 3.50 -1.28 -5.61
CA GLY A 25 3.85 -1.59 -7.00
C GLY A 25 5.37 -1.51 -7.23
N GLU A 26 5.78 -1.15 -8.45
CA GLU A 26 7.20 -1.06 -8.82
C GLU A 26 7.96 -0.12 -7.88
N PHE A 27 9.04 -0.65 -7.27
CA PHE A 27 9.87 0.11 -6.35
C PHE A 27 10.65 1.19 -7.09
N THR A 28 10.36 2.46 -6.81
CA THR A 28 11.07 3.58 -7.44
C THR A 28 11.47 4.65 -6.43
N VAL A 29 12.56 5.36 -6.75
CA VAL A 29 13.04 6.51 -5.98
C VAL A 29 13.13 7.69 -6.93
N ALA A 30 12.63 8.86 -6.50
CA ALA A 30 12.58 10.05 -7.33
C ALA A 30 13.02 11.30 -6.56
N HIS A 31 13.81 12.16 -7.20
CA HIS A 31 14.23 13.45 -6.65
C HIS A 31 13.40 14.59 -7.22
N ALA A 32 13.09 15.59 -6.38
CA ALA A 32 12.50 16.83 -6.85
C ALA A 32 13.47 17.59 -7.76
N LEU A 33 13.01 17.96 -8.96
CA LEU A 33 13.66 18.90 -9.86
C LEU A 33 13.19 20.31 -9.49
N ALA A 34 14.12 21.16 -9.04
CA ALA A 34 13.97 22.59 -8.70
C ALA A 34 12.62 23.02 -8.05
N THR A 35 12.66 23.39 -6.77
CA THR A 35 11.48 23.73 -5.96
C THR A 35 11.05 25.20 -6.06
N THR A 36 11.29 25.89 -7.18
CA THR A 36 10.93 27.31 -7.35
C THR A 36 9.43 27.47 -7.65
N GLY A 37 8.63 27.70 -6.61
CA GLY A 37 7.27 28.28 -6.66
C GLY A 37 6.13 27.37 -7.15
N GLU A 38 6.38 26.54 -8.17
CA GLU A 38 5.41 25.61 -8.76
C GLU A 38 5.46 24.21 -8.12
N ARG A 39 4.51 23.33 -8.49
CA ARG A 39 4.56 21.90 -8.11
C ARG A 39 5.84 21.29 -8.72
N PRO A 40 6.76 20.75 -7.91
CA PRO A 40 8.01 20.21 -8.43
C PRO A 40 7.75 18.98 -9.29
N ARG A 41 8.52 18.85 -10.38
CA ARG A 41 8.61 17.60 -11.13
C ARG A 41 9.55 16.66 -10.39
N TYR A 42 9.33 15.36 -10.50
CA TYR A 42 10.20 14.35 -9.90
C TYR A 42 10.92 13.58 -10.99
N ARG A 43 12.26 13.47 -10.89
CA ARG A 43 13.07 12.62 -11.77
C ARG A 43 13.29 11.28 -11.09
N LEU A 44 12.88 10.20 -11.75
CA LEU A 44 13.20 8.84 -11.31
C LEU A 44 14.72 8.63 -11.37
N ILE A 45 15.27 8.01 -10.34
CA ILE A 45 16.62 7.45 -10.38
C ILE A 45 16.54 6.19 -11.25
N SER A 46 17.37 6.10 -12.28
CA SER A 46 17.36 4.95 -13.19
C SER A 46 17.93 3.70 -12.53
N ASN A 47 17.52 2.51 -13.01
CA ASN A 47 18.09 1.24 -12.54
C ASN A 47 19.61 1.15 -12.74
N SER A 48 20.18 1.83 -13.73
CA SER A 48 21.64 1.91 -13.89
C SER A 48 22.33 2.73 -12.78
N GLU A 49 21.66 3.78 -12.28
CA GLU A 49 22.12 4.58 -11.14
C GLU A 49 21.87 3.88 -9.80
N LEU A 50 20.97 2.90 -9.75
CA LEU A 50 20.65 2.11 -8.56
C LEU A 50 21.39 0.75 -8.49
N GLY A 51 21.71 0.16 -9.64
CA GLY A 51 21.96 -1.28 -9.82
C GLY A 51 23.18 -1.85 -9.12
N SER A 52 24.22 -1.04 -8.86
CA SER A 52 25.40 -1.48 -8.10
C SER A 52 25.23 -1.35 -6.58
N ARG A 53 24.08 -0.85 -6.09
CA ARG A 53 23.89 -0.37 -4.70
C ARG A 53 22.90 -1.22 -3.90
N LYS A 54 22.85 -2.54 -4.16
CA LYS A 54 21.88 -3.48 -3.55
C LYS A 54 21.79 -3.37 -2.02
N ALA A 55 22.92 -3.34 -1.32
CA ALA A 55 22.94 -3.24 0.15
C ALA A 55 22.37 -1.91 0.67
N ALA A 56 22.63 -0.79 -0.02
CA ALA A 56 22.09 0.52 0.34
C ALA A 56 20.57 0.58 0.12
N LEU A 57 20.08 -0.05 -0.96
CA LEU A 57 18.65 -0.16 -1.22
C LEU A 57 17.93 -1.05 -0.24
N LEU A 58 18.51 -2.19 0.09
CA LEU A 58 17.93 -3.07 1.09
C LEU A 58 17.90 -2.38 2.46
N MET A 59 18.95 -1.63 2.82
CA MET A 59 18.94 -0.79 4.02
C MET A 59 17.81 0.26 4.00
N LEU A 60 17.58 0.92 2.86
CA LEU A 60 16.47 1.86 2.69
C LEU A 60 15.11 1.18 2.91
N LYS A 61 14.88 0.02 2.26
CA LYS A 61 13.64 -0.74 2.39
C LYS A 61 13.42 -1.23 3.84
N ILE A 62 14.45 -1.74 4.50
CA ILE A 62 14.40 -2.13 5.92
C ILE A 62 14.00 -0.95 6.79
N LEU A 63 14.63 0.23 6.59
CA LEU A 63 14.28 1.42 7.35
C LEU A 63 12.83 1.86 7.07
N ILE A 64 12.35 1.81 5.83
CA ILE A 64 10.93 2.09 5.50
C ILE A 64 9.98 1.13 6.24
N CYS A 65 10.35 -0.13 6.37
CA CYS A 65 9.57 -1.14 7.10
C CYS A 65 9.68 -1.00 8.63
N SER A 66 10.71 -0.32 9.13
CA SER A 66 10.98 -0.21 10.56
C SER A 66 10.05 0.81 11.22
N PRO A 67 9.63 0.58 12.48
CA PRO A 67 8.85 1.56 13.25
C PRO A 67 9.53 2.93 13.25
N HIS A 68 8.75 3.98 13.01
CA HIS A 68 9.25 5.37 12.93
C HIS A 68 10.40 5.60 11.93
N ARG A 69 10.55 4.70 10.95
CA ARG A 69 11.66 4.70 9.98
C ARG A 69 13.05 4.67 10.61
N ARG A 70 13.15 3.97 11.75
CA ARG A 70 14.33 3.92 12.61
C ARG A 70 14.67 2.49 12.95
N SER A 71 15.95 2.13 12.86
CA SER A 71 16.46 0.83 13.33
C SER A 71 17.88 0.96 13.85
N THR A 72 18.28 0.02 14.71
CA THR A 72 19.63 -0.01 15.28
C THR A 72 20.63 -0.54 14.27
N LYS A 73 21.90 -0.16 14.43
CA LYS A 73 23.02 -0.74 13.67
C LYS A 73 23.02 -2.27 13.74
N THR A 74 22.77 -2.82 14.92
CA THR A 74 22.77 -4.27 15.18
C THR A 74 21.64 -4.98 14.43
N GLU A 75 20.42 -4.43 14.46
CA GLU A 75 19.27 -4.98 13.75
C GLU A 75 19.46 -4.95 12.23
N ILE A 76 19.94 -3.83 11.68
CA ILE A 76 20.19 -3.70 10.25
C ILE A 76 21.26 -4.71 9.80
N ILE A 77 22.34 -4.89 10.56
CA ILE A 77 23.36 -5.90 10.27
C ILE A 77 22.75 -7.30 10.26
N LYS A 78 21.95 -7.63 11.29
CA LYS A 78 21.30 -8.94 11.40
C LYS A 78 20.40 -9.25 10.19
N LEU A 79 19.69 -8.24 9.68
CA LEU A 79 18.79 -8.40 8.53
C LEU A 79 19.53 -8.45 7.19
N LEU A 80 20.56 -7.62 6.99
CA LEU A 80 21.31 -7.53 5.73
C LEU A 80 22.32 -8.66 5.56
N TRP A 81 22.95 -9.11 6.65
CA TRP A 81 24.06 -10.06 6.62
C TRP A 81 23.97 -11.08 7.76
N PRO A 82 22.95 -11.96 7.76
CA PRO A 82 22.70 -12.90 8.86
C PRO A 82 23.84 -13.90 9.10
N THR A 83 24.68 -14.18 8.08
CA THR A 83 25.73 -15.20 8.12
C THR A 83 27.16 -14.65 8.12
N ARG A 84 27.36 -13.32 8.14
CA ARG A 84 28.72 -12.73 8.08
C ARG A 84 29.31 -12.50 9.48
N ALA A 85 30.63 -12.65 9.59
CA ALA A 85 31.38 -12.27 10.79
C ALA A 85 31.20 -10.77 11.11
N SER A 86 31.04 -10.45 12.41
CA SER A 86 30.66 -9.13 12.92
C SER A 86 31.52 -7.97 12.41
N GLU A 87 32.85 -8.13 12.34
CA GLU A 87 33.79 -7.09 11.90
C GLU A 87 33.59 -6.71 10.42
N HIS A 88 33.43 -7.70 9.55
CA HIS A 88 33.16 -7.49 8.13
C HIS A 88 31.76 -6.91 7.89
N ALA A 89 30.79 -7.26 8.74
CA ALA A 89 29.43 -6.74 8.65
C ALA A 89 29.35 -5.25 9.02
N ASN A 90 30.15 -4.79 9.99
CA ASN A 90 30.24 -3.38 10.35
C ASN A 90 30.76 -2.52 9.19
N HIS A 91 31.88 -2.91 8.59
CA HIS A 91 32.43 -2.20 7.43
C HIS A 91 31.47 -2.22 6.23
N ALA A 92 30.80 -3.35 6.00
CA ALA A 92 29.79 -3.46 4.95
C ALA A 92 28.59 -2.52 5.21
N LEU A 93 28.13 -2.41 6.46
CA LEU A 93 27.09 -1.46 6.82
C LEU A 93 27.53 -0.02 6.60
N ASP A 94 28.72 0.36 7.07
CA ASP A 94 29.21 1.73 6.93
C ASP A 94 29.34 2.11 5.45
N THR A 95 29.76 1.15 4.61
CA THR A 95 29.79 1.30 3.15
C THR A 95 28.38 1.46 2.55
N ALA A 96 27.42 0.63 2.97
CA ALA A 96 26.03 0.70 2.52
C ALA A 96 25.37 2.03 2.93
N ALA A 97 25.54 2.44 4.19
CA ALA A 97 25.02 3.69 4.72
C ALA A 97 25.66 4.90 4.02
N SER A 98 26.97 4.86 3.76
CA SER A 98 27.67 5.91 3.03
C SER A 98 27.18 6.02 1.58
N THR A 99 26.94 4.88 0.93
CA THR A 99 26.36 4.80 -0.41
C THR A 99 24.94 5.35 -0.44
N LEU A 100 24.11 4.95 0.53
CA LEU A 100 22.74 5.43 0.71
C LEU A 100 22.73 6.96 0.87
N ARG A 101 23.64 7.52 1.69
CA ARG A 101 23.76 8.98 1.88
C ARG A 101 24.15 9.73 0.62
N ARG A 102 25.21 9.27 -0.05
CA ARG A 102 25.86 10.05 -1.12
C ARG A 102 25.21 9.90 -2.49
N HIS A 103 24.48 8.81 -2.72
CA HIS A 103 23.99 8.49 -4.07
C HIS A 103 22.47 8.35 -4.20
N ILE A 104 21.77 8.08 -3.10
CA ILE A 104 20.32 7.84 -3.14
C ILE A 104 19.59 8.93 -2.35
N LEU A 105 20.04 9.21 -1.13
CA LEU A 105 19.44 10.19 -0.22
C LEU A 105 20.23 11.50 -0.14
N ALA A 106 21.04 11.79 -1.16
CA ALA A 106 21.80 13.02 -1.26
C ALA A 106 20.91 14.19 -1.70
N LEU A 107 21.09 15.35 -1.08
CA LEU A 107 20.38 16.57 -1.43
C LEU A 107 21.36 17.63 -1.95
N PRO A 108 20.95 18.53 -2.87
CA PRO A 108 21.81 19.61 -3.33
C PRO A 108 22.18 20.63 -2.23
N THR A 109 21.33 20.76 -1.20
CA THR A 109 21.41 21.82 -0.18
C THR A 109 21.52 21.32 1.27
N ARG A 110 21.57 20.00 1.49
CA ARG A 110 21.67 19.35 2.81
C ARG A 110 22.56 18.10 2.70
N ASP A 111 23.12 17.65 3.82
CA ASP A 111 24.01 16.48 3.84
C ASP A 111 23.34 15.20 3.33
N SER A 112 22.21 14.79 3.93
CA SER A 112 21.44 13.61 3.51
C SER A 112 20.09 13.49 4.22
N LEU A 113 19.14 12.75 3.64
CA LEU A 113 17.90 12.33 4.32
C LEU A 113 18.08 11.12 5.26
N LEU A 114 19.30 10.59 5.39
CA LEU A 114 19.64 9.54 6.37
C LEU A 114 20.45 10.12 7.54
N GLN A 115 19.82 10.17 8.71
CA GLN A 115 20.43 10.62 9.96
C GLN A 115 21.01 9.45 10.75
N THR A 116 22.04 9.74 11.55
CA THR A 116 22.58 8.81 12.54
C THR A 116 22.58 9.48 13.90
N GLN A 117 22.07 8.77 14.91
CA GLN A 117 22.08 9.21 16.29
C GLN A 117 22.66 8.10 17.18
N ARG A 118 23.48 8.49 18.14
CA ARG A 118 23.90 7.59 19.22
C ARG A 118 23.04 7.83 20.45
N LEU A 119 22.41 6.77 20.96
CA LEU A 119 21.60 6.80 22.17
C LEU A 119 21.95 5.58 23.02
N ASN A 120 22.27 5.79 24.31
CA ASN A 120 22.59 4.72 25.26
C ASN A 120 23.70 3.75 24.78
N GLY A 121 24.70 4.26 24.06
CA GLY A 121 25.79 3.44 23.51
C GLY A 121 25.45 2.70 22.22
N GLU A 122 24.20 2.74 21.77
CA GLU A 122 23.75 2.13 20.52
C GLU A 122 23.63 3.18 19.40
N THR A 123 23.96 2.76 18.17
CA THR A 123 23.87 3.62 16.98
C THR A 123 22.57 3.33 16.24
N TYR A 124 21.79 4.37 15.98
CA TYR A 124 20.54 4.32 15.24
C TYR A 124 20.67 4.99 13.88
N PHE A 125 20.03 4.41 12.88
CA PHE A 125 19.83 5.01 11.57
C PHE A 125 18.36 5.39 11.42
N MET A 126 18.11 6.58 10.89
CA MET A 126 16.76 7.16 10.80
C MET A 126 16.57 7.84 9.45
N LEU A 127 15.48 7.54 8.77
CA LEU A 127 15.07 8.29 7.58
C LEU A 127 14.31 9.55 7.99
N ALA A 128 14.48 10.63 7.23
CA ALA A 128 13.69 11.83 7.39
C ALA A 128 12.18 11.53 7.29
N GLY A 129 11.36 12.34 7.96
CA GLY A 129 9.90 12.20 7.94
C GLY A 129 9.25 12.50 6.58
N GLN A 130 7.95 12.22 6.49
CA GLN A 130 7.11 12.43 5.31
C GLN A 130 7.25 13.80 4.60
N PRO A 131 7.40 14.94 5.32
CA PRO A 131 7.59 16.24 4.66
C PRO A 131 8.86 16.32 3.82
N TRP A 132 9.91 15.54 4.11
CA TRP A 132 11.18 15.58 3.37
C TRP A 132 11.35 14.35 2.46
N LEU A 133 11.07 13.16 2.97
CA LEU A 133 11.09 11.89 2.25
C LEU A 133 9.69 11.30 2.23
N TRP A 134 8.95 11.57 1.17
CA TRP A 134 7.60 11.04 1.03
C TRP A 134 7.67 9.58 0.57
N VAL A 135 6.96 8.70 1.27
CA VAL A 135 6.80 7.28 0.93
C VAL A 135 5.32 7.02 0.79
N ASP A 136 4.90 6.47 -0.34
CA ASP A 136 3.48 6.21 -0.65
C ASP A 136 2.77 5.32 0.39
N ALA A 137 3.41 4.26 0.87
CA ALA A 137 2.84 3.36 1.88
C ALA A 137 2.57 4.06 3.22
N ASP A 138 3.45 4.97 3.63
CA ASP A 138 3.22 5.82 4.81
C ASP A 138 2.14 6.87 4.54
N ALA A 139 2.09 7.44 3.34
CA ALA A 139 1.05 8.39 2.95
C ALA A 139 -0.34 7.73 2.94
N LEU A 140 -0.44 6.49 2.45
CA LEU A 140 -1.64 5.65 2.49
C LEU A 140 -2.16 5.52 3.93
N VAL A 141 -1.30 5.06 4.85
CA VAL A 141 -1.65 4.87 6.27
C VAL A 141 -2.06 6.18 6.93
N ASN A 142 -1.34 7.28 6.63
CA ASN A 142 -1.66 8.61 7.16
C ASN A 142 -2.99 9.15 6.63
N LEU A 143 -3.27 8.99 5.33
CA LEU A 143 -4.54 9.42 4.72
C LEU A 143 -5.70 8.60 5.26
N ALA A 144 -5.56 7.27 5.36
CA ALA A 144 -6.56 6.41 5.98
C ALA A 144 -6.85 6.78 7.44
N SER A 145 -5.81 7.13 8.21
CA SER A 145 -5.97 7.57 9.59
C SER A 145 -6.60 8.96 9.70
N THR A 146 -6.31 9.83 8.72
CA THR A 146 -6.91 11.17 8.63
C THR A 146 -8.38 11.08 8.28
N ALA A 147 -8.77 10.24 7.32
CA ALA A 147 -10.16 9.95 7.00
C ALA A 147 -10.98 9.56 8.24
N LEU A 148 -10.49 8.62 9.06
CA LEU A 148 -11.18 8.24 10.31
C LEU A 148 -11.32 9.39 11.31
N ARG A 149 -10.30 10.26 11.43
CA ARG A 149 -10.40 11.43 12.32
C ARG A 149 -11.44 12.43 11.81
N HIS A 150 -11.46 12.68 10.50
CA HIS A 150 -12.44 13.57 9.87
C HIS A 150 -13.86 13.04 10.03
N GLU A 151 -14.08 11.74 9.81
CA GLU A 151 -15.36 11.08 10.03
C GLU A 151 -15.87 11.27 11.46
N ARG A 152 -15.01 11.08 12.48
CA ARG A 152 -15.36 11.33 13.89
C ARG A 152 -15.70 12.80 14.17
N GLN A 153 -15.10 13.71 13.42
CA GLN A 153 -15.35 15.14 13.50
C GLN A 153 -16.53 15.60 12.63
N GLN A 154 -17.28 14.67 12.02
CA GLN A 154 -18.38 14.98 11.09
C GLN A 154 -17.93 15.82 9.88
N VAL A 155 -16.66 15.64 9.47
CA VAL A 155 -16.10 16.21 8.24
C VAL A 155 -16.02 15.10 7.20
N ASP A 156 -16.34 15.44 5.94
CA ASP A 156 -16.34 14.48 4.84
C ASP A 156 -14.96 13.76 4.71
N PRO A 157 -14.91 12.44 4.94
CA PRO A 157 -13.67 11.67 4.81
C PRO A 157 -13.35 11.28 3.36
N LEU A 158 -14.30 11.43 2.43
CA LEU A 158 -14.21 10.92 1.06
C LEU A 158 -12.95 11.39 0.31
N PRO A 159 -12.55 12.68 0.31
CA PRO A 159 -11.37 13.13 -0.41
C PRO A 159 -10.07 12.45 0.06
N TYR A 160 -9.98 12.14 1.36
CA TYR A 160 -8.82 11.47 1.93
C TYR A 160 -8.78 9.98 1.58
N LEU A 161 -9.95 9.33 1.54
CA LEU A 161 -10.08 7.94 1.15
C LEU A 161 -9.78 7.75 -0.35
N GLU A 162 -10.32 8.60 -1.22
CA GLU A 162 -10.04 8.58 -2.65
C GLU A 162 -8.55 8.85 -2.93
N ALA A 163 -7.96 9.84 -2.25
CA ALA A 163 -6.53 10.12 -2.36
C ALA A 163 -5.67 8.95 -1.88
N ALA A 164 -6.08 8.23 -0.82
CA ALA A 164 -5.38 7.04 -0.35
C ALA A 164 -5.49 5.90 -1.36
N HIS A 165 -6.70 5.63 -1.87
CA HIS A 165 -6.92 4.56 -2.84
C HIS A 165 -6.11 4.77 -4.12
N ALA A 166 -5.97 6.00 -4.60
CA ALA A 166 -5.16 6.34 -5.77
C ALA A 166 -3.64 6.05 -5.60
N LEU A 167 -3.16 5.81 -4.38
CA LEU A 167 -1.76 5.39 -4.14
C LEU A 167 -1.55 3.90 -4.32
N ILE A 168 -2.62 3.09 -4.33
CA ILE A 168 -2.55 1.64 -4.45
C ILE A 168 -2.37 1.29 -5.92
N LYS A 169 -1.13 1.03 -6.36
CA LYS A 169 -0.83 0.62 -7.74
C LYS A 169 -0.41 -0.84 -7.86
N GLY A 170 -0.27 -1.54 -6.74
CA GLY A 170 0.15 -2.93 -6.69
C GLY A 170 0.50 -3.36 -5.27
N GLU A 171 1.26 -4.44 -5.19
CA GLU A 171 1.70 -5.02 -3.93
C GLU A 171 2.78 -4.17 -3.26
N PHE A 172 2.76 -4.12 -1.92
CA PHE A 172 3.79 -3.40 -1.18
C PHE A 172 5.14 -4.11 -1.37
N LEU A 173 6.19 -3.44 -1.87
CA LEU A 173 7.50 -4.06 -2.15
C LEU A 173 7.34 -5.42 -2.86
N GLU A 174 6.77 -5.39 -4.07
CA GLU A 174 6.41 -6.58 -4.85
C GLU A 174 7.60 -7.51 -5.18
N ASP A 175 8.83 -6.97 -5.19
CA ASP A 175 10.05 -7.79 -5.38
C ASP A 175 10.49 -8.53 -4.09
N ASP A 176 9.99 -8.13 -2.93
CA ASP A 176 10.43 -8.61 -1.61
C ASP A 176 9.32 -9.33 -0.83
N LEU A 177 8.39 -10.00 -1.52
CA LEU A 177 7.19 -10.64 -0.91
C LEU A 177 7.51 -11.58 0.25
N HIS A 178 8.58 -12.36 0.13
CA HIS A 178 8.97 -13.40 1.10
C HIS A 178 10.00 -12.94 2.13
N CYS A 179 10.41 -11.67 2.10
CA CYS A 179 11.33 -11.15 3.08
C CYS A 179 10.64 -11.05 4.46
N SER A 180 11.27 -11.58 5.51
CA SER A 180 10.68 -11.55 6.85
C SER A 180 10.50 -10.13 7.39
N TRP A 181 11.42 -9.22 7.07
CA TRP A 181 11.39 -7.82 7.50
C TRP A 181 10.27 -6.99 6.82
N THR A 182 9.64 -7.48 5.74
CA THR A 182 8.49 -6.80 5.14
C THR A 182 7.17 -7.19 5.78
N GLN A 183 7.08 -8.34 6.47
CA GLN A 183 5.79 -8.97 6.81
C GLN A 183 4.92 -8.10 7.71
N LEU A 184 5.46 -7.60 8.83
CA LEU A 184 4.70 -6.75 9.76
C LEU A 184 4.24 -5.46 9.08
N ARG A 185 5.10 -4.86 8.25
CA ARG A 185 4.76 -3.65 7.52
C ARG A 185 3.69 -3.93 6.47
N ARG A 186 3.81 -5.02 5.71
CA ARG A 186 2.82 -5.46 4.72
C ARG A 186 1.46 -5.65 5.37
N GLN A 187 1.38 -6.38 6.50
CA GLN A 187 0.13 -6.54 7.25
C GLN A 187 -0.52 -5.19 7.63
N THR A 188 0.30 -4.22 8.06
CA THR A 188 -0.19 -2.87 8.37
C THR A 188 -0.76 -2.17 7.12
N ILE A 189 -0.10 -2.30 5.98
CA ILE A 189 -0.53 -1.73 4.71
C ILE A 189 -1.80 -2.41 4.21
N GLU A 190 -1.87 -3.74 4.21
CA GLU A 190 -3.04 -4.50 3.77
C GLU A 190 -4.26 -4.22 4.64
N GLY A 191 -4.08 -4.10 5.96
CA GLY A 191 -5.14 -3.65 6.86
C GLY A 191 -5.63 -2.23 6.53
N ALA A 192 -4.73 -1.32 6.15
CA ALA A 192 -5.12 0.02 5.71
C ALA A 192 -5.85 0.00 4.35
N LYS A 193 -5.39 -0.79 3.38
CA LYS A 193 -6.04 -0.96 2.07
C LYS A 193 -7.47 -1.47 2.23
N ARG A 194 -7.69 -2.54 3.01
CA ARG A 194 -9.02 -3.08 3.32
C ARG A 194 -9.93 -2.05 3.98
N ARG A 195 -9.41 -1.30 4.95
CA ARG A 195 -10.18 -0.24 5.60
C ARG A 195 -10.58 0.87 4.62
N ILE A 196 -9.67 1.29 3.74
CA ILE A 196 -10.00 2.27 2.69
C ILE A 196 -11.10 1.73 1.77
N LEU A 197 -10.96 0.48 1.31
CA LEU A 197 -11.94 -0.21 0.46
C LEU A 197 -13.35 -0.15 1.07
N TYR A 198 -13.53 -0.69 2.28
CA TYR A 198 -14.85 -0.81 2.88
C TYR A 198 -15.49 0.54 3.20
N HIS A 199 -14.71 1.54 3.62
CA HIS A 199 -15.25 2.88 3.82
C HIS A 199 -15.66 3.54 2.49
N LEU A 200 -14.89 3.38 1.42
CA LEU A 200 -15.27 3.89 0.10
C LEU A 200 -16.53 3.21 -0.42
N VAL A 201 -16.64 1.88 -0.30
CA VAL A 201 -17.84 1.13 -0.66
C VAL A 201 -19.05 1.67 0.11
N ALA A 202 -18.94 1.82 1.43
CA ALA A 202 -20.03 2.33 2.26
C ALA A 202 -20.48 3.74 1.83
N ILE A 203 -19.53 4.67 1.60
CA ILE A 203 -19.84 6.04 1.19
C ILE A 203 -20.46 6.07 -0.21
N TYR A 204 -19.92 5.31 -1.16
CA TYR A 204 -20.47 5.25 -2.52
C TYR A 204 -21.86 4.65 -2.54
N THR A 205 -22.11 3.58 -1.80
CA THR A 205 -23.45 2.99 -1.68
C THR A 205 -24.43 3.96 -1.02
N ALA A 206 -24.04 4.64 0.06
CA ALA A 206 -24.90 5.64 0.72
C ALA A 206 -25.24 6.85 -0.17
N ASN A 207 -24.38 7.17 -1.14
CA ASN A 207 -24.56 8.27 -2.08
C ASN A 207 -25.17 7.82 -3.44
N ASP A 208 -25.78 6.63 -3.51
CA ASP A 208 -26.32 6.03 -4.74
C ASP A 208 -25.30 5.88 -5.90
N GLN A 209 -24.01 5.88 -5.59
CA GLN A 209 -22.92 5.67 -6.53
C GLN A 209 -22.56 4.18 -6.68
N GLN A 210 -23.58 3.34 -6.85
CA GLN A 210 -23.44 1.86 -6.87
C GLN A 210 -22.38 1.36 -7.86
N ARG A 211 -22.28 1.97 -9.06
CA ARG A 211 -21.27 1.59 -10.05
C ARG A 211 -19.83 1.74 -9.53
N ARG A 212 -19.55 2.80 -8.76
CA ARG A 212 -18.19 3.03 -8.20
C ARG A 212 -17.88 2.02 -7.11
N ALA A 213 -18.85 1.68 -6.26
CA ALA A 213 -18.70 0.64 -5.25
C ALA A 213 -18.46 -0.74 -5.88
N GLU A 214 -19.20 -1.05 -6.95
CA GLU A 214 -19.07 -2.27 -7.73
C GLU A 214 -17.68 -2.41 -8.35
N GLU A 215 -17.23 -1.41 -9.12
CA GLU A 215 -15.91 -1.40 -9.76
C GLU A 215 -14.78 -1.59 -8.74
N LEU A 216 -14.92 -0.96 -7.56
CA LEU A 216 -13.95 -1.04 -6.48
C LEU A 216 -13.87 -2.47 -5.89
N LEU A 217 -15.01 -3.09 -5.61
CA LEU A 217 -15.07 -4.47 -5.09
C LEU A 217 -14.59 -5.50 -6.12
N PHE A 218 -14.99 -5.36 -7.39
CA PHE A 218 -14.52 -6.25 -8.45
C PHE A 218 -13.01 -6.19 -8.61
N THR A 219 -12.44 -4.98 -8.69
CA THR A 219 -10.99 -4.79 -8.84
C THR A 219 -10.23 -5.39 -7.65
N PHE A 220 -10.78 -5.25 -6.45
CA PHE A 220 -10.19 -5.84 -5.25
C PHE A 220 -10.24 -7.38 -5.28
N LEU A 221 -11.38 -7.98 -5.61
CA LEU A 221 -11.56 -9.44 -5.69
C LEU A 221 -10.74 -10.10 -6.82
N GLN A 222 -10.36 -9.36 -7.86
CA GLN A 222 -9.42 -9.87 -8.87
C GLN A 222 -8.04 -10.19 -8.28
N HIS A 223 -7.62 -9.47 -7.25
CA HIS A 223 -6.32 -9.65 -6.58
C HIS A 223 -6.44 -10.45 -5.28
N HIS A 224 -7.61 -10.39 -4.63
CA HIS A 224 -7.92 -11.08 -3.37
C HIS A 224 -9.22 -11.90 -3.49
N PRO A 225 -9.26 -12.90 -4.39
CA PRO A 225 -10.46 -13.71 -4.62
C PRO A 225 -10.94 -14.49 -3.37
N GLU A 226 -10.06 -14.68 -2.39
CA GLU A 226 -10.32 -15.33 -1.11
C GLU A 226 -10.95 -14.40 -0.07
N ASP A 227 -11.10 -13.10 -0.35
CA ASP A 227 -11.69 -12.14 0.58
C ASP A 227 -13.22 -12.25 0.57
N GLU A 228 -13.73 -13.12 1.43
CA GLU A 228 -15.16 -13.43 1.52
C GLU A 228 -16.03 -12.23 1.93
N ASP A 229 -15.48 -11.29 2.71
CA ASP A 229 -16.19 -10.08 3.11
C ASP A 229 -16.46 -9.19 1.89
N ALA A 230 -15.46 -8.98 1.03
CA ALA A 230 -15.60 -8.23 -0.21
C ALA A 230 -16.56 -8.94 -1.19
N LEU A 231 -16.46 -10.27 -1.26
CA LEU A 231 -17.38 -11.10 -2.06
C LEU A 231 -18.82 -10.90 -1.61
N CYS A 232 -19.10 -10.98 -0.31
CA CYS A 232 -20.46 -10.80 0.22
C CYS A 232 -21.01 -9.40 -0.09
N HIS A 233 -20.21 -8.34 0.06
CA HIS A 233 -20.62 -6.98 -0.28
C HIS A 233 -20.98 -6.86 -1.77
N LEU A 234 -20.18 -7.46 -2.65
CA LEU A 234 -20.43 -7.43 -4.09
C LEU A 234 -21.68 -8.23 -4.46
N MET A 235 -21.87 -9.42 -3.86
CA MET A 235 -23.07 -10.24 -4.07
C MET A 235 -24.34 -9.48 -3.68
N HIS A 236 -24.35 -8.80 -2.52
CA HIS A 236 -25.48 -7.97 -2.10
C HIS A 236 -25.77 -6.85 -3.10
N LEU A 237 -24.73 -6.11 -3.51
CA LEU A 237 -24.86 -5.00 -4.45
C LEU A 237 -25.40 -5.45 -5.83
N LEU A 238 -24.94 -6.59 -6.34
CA LEU A 238 -25.44 -7.18 -7.58
C LEU A 238 -26.92 -7.59 -7.45
N VAL A 239 -27.33 -8.14 -6.30
CA VAL A 239 -28.71 -8.56 -6.07
C VAL A 239 -29.67 -7.37 -5.94
N GLU A 240 -29.25 -6.29 -5.29
CA GLU A 240 -30.02 -5.04 -5.25
C GLU A 240 -30.29 -4.46 -6.64
N GLN A 241 -29.36 -4.68 -7.58
CA GLN A 241 -29.50 -4.32 -8.99
C GLN A 241 -30.28 -5.36 -9.82
N GLY A 242 -30.72 -6.47 -9.23
CA GLY A 242 -31.41 -7.56 -9.92
C GLY A 242 -30.49 -8.52 -10.69
N ARG A 243 -29.17 -8.42 -10.52
CA ARG A 243 -28.14 -9.23 -11.22
C ARG A 243 -27.76 -10.48 -10.42
N ARG A 244 -28.76 -11.25 -10.02
CA ARG A 244 -28.61 -12.43 -9.16
C ARG A 244 -27.70 -13.51 -9.76
N GLN A 245 -27.85 -13.80 -11.06
CA GLN A 245 -27.04 -14.85 -11.71
C GLN A 245 -25.55 -14.51 -11.65
N GLU A 246 -25.21 -13.24 -11.80
CA GLU A 246 -23.83 -12.76 -11.72
C GLU A 246 -23.27 -12.87 -10.30
N ALA A 247 -24.07 -12.56 -9.27
CA ALA A 247 -23.71 -12.78 -7.88
C ALA A 247 -23.37 -14.25 -7.58
N LEU A 248 -24.13 -15.20 -8.13
CA LEU A 248 -23.85 -16.64 -8.00
C LEU A 248 -22.61 -17.06 -8.80
N THR A 249 -22.38 -16.47 -9.98
CA THR A 249 -21.17 -16.74 -10.78
C THR A 249 -19.90 -16.34 -10.03
N ILE A 250 -19.85 -15.15 -9.44
CA ILE A 250 -18.68 -14.71 -8.69
C ILE A 250 -18.48 -15.52 -7.40
N TYR A 251 -19.55 -15.89 -6.71
CA TYR A 251 -19.49 -16.80 -5.56
C TYR A 251 -18.86 -18.14 -5.90
N ASN A 252 -19.29 -18.76 -7.01
CA ASN A 252 -18.74 -20.04 -7.45
C ASN A 252 -17.25 -19.94 -7.79
N TYR A 253 -16.84 -18.84 -8.44
CA TYR A 253 -15.44 -18.58 -8.77
C TYR A 253 -14.57 -18.46 -7.50
N SER A 254 -14.97 -17.61 -6.53
CA SER A 254 -14.24 -17.47 -5.27
C SER A 254 -14.22 -18.78 -4.46
N THR A 255 -15.31 -19.55 -4.48
CA THR A 255 -15.38 -20.85 -3.80
C THR A 255 -14.39 -21.86 -4.40
N GLN A 256 -14.26 -21.90 -5.73
CA GLN A 256 -13.27 -22.75 -6.38
C GLN A 256 -11.85 -22.39 -5.93
N ILE A 257 -11.53 -21.10 -5.84
CA ILE A 257 -10.20 -20.64 -5.39
C ILE A 257 -9.97 -21.00 -3.92
N LEU A 258 -10.98 -20.84 -3.05
CA LEU A 258 -10.87 -21.25 -1.65
C LEU A 258 -10.58 -22.76 -1.54
N GLN A 259 -11.23 -23.59 -2.35
CA GLN A 259 -10.98 -25.03 -2.40
C GLN A 259 -9.57 -25.36 -2.87
N GLU A 260 -9.06 -24.66 -3.90
CA GLU A 260 -7.67 -24.78 -4.35
C GLU A 260 -6.66 -24.41 -3.24
N LEU A 261 -7.06 -23.54 -2.31
CA LEU A 261 -6.30 -23.16 -1.12
C LEU A 261 -6.59 -24.05 0.11
N GLU A 262 -7.29 -25.17 -0.06
CA GLU A 262 -7.72 -26.09 1.01
C GLU A 262 -8.54 -25.40 2.11
N LYS A 263 -9.33 -24.39 1.73
CA LYS A 263 -10.24 -23.64 2.60
C LYS A 263 -11.69 -23.87 2.21
N GLU A 264 -12.55 -23.89 3.21
CA GLU A 264 -14.01 -23.90 3.01
C GLU A 264 -14.56 -22.48 3.13
N PRO A 265 -15.55 -22.08 2.30
CA PRO A 265 -16.22 -20.80 2.47
C PRO A 265 -16.89 -20.69 3.84
N ALA A 266 -16.80 -19.52 4.45
CA ALA A 266 -17.44 -19.19 5.70
C ALA A 266 -18.95 -19.47 5.67
N TYR A 267 -19.50 -19.79 6.84
CA TYR A 267 -20.93 -20.09 6.98
C TYR A 267 -21.81 -18.97 6.40
N TYR A 268 -21.50 -17.70 6.69
CA TYR A 268 -22.26 -16.56 6.22
C TYR A 268 -22.28 -16.45 4.67
N THR A 269 -21.12 -16.64 4.02
CA THR A 269 -20.99 -16.62 2.57
C THR A 269 -21.84 -17.70 1.91
N ARG A 270 -21.84 -18.92 2.48
CA ARG A 270 -22.66 -20.04 1.99
C ARG A 270 -24.15 -19.80 2.18
N GLU A 271 -24.55 -19.29 3.35
CA GLU A 271 -25.95 -18.94 3.61
C GLU A 271 -26.47 -17.87 2.65
N LEU A 272 -25.67 -16.84 2.37
CA LEU A 272 -26.03 -15.83 1.38
C LEU A 272 -26.26 -16.47 0.01
N ALA A 273 -25.32 -17.28 -0.47
CA ALA A 273 -25.46 -17.98 -1.75
C ALA A 273 -26.71 -18.88 -1.78
N HIS A 274 -27.00 -19.62 -0.70
CA HIS A 274 -28.18 -20.47 -0.59
C HIS A 274 -29.49 -19.67 -0.61
N GLN A 275 -29.55 -18.54 0.09
CA GLN A 275 -30.68 -17.60 0.00
C GLN A 275 -30.87 -17.07 -1.42
N LEU A 276 -29.76 -16.72 -2.07
CA LEU A 276 -29.72 -16.30 -3.47
C LEU A 276 -29.97 -17.44 -4.47
N GLN A 277 -30.09 -18.70 -4.05
CA GLN A 277 -30.55 -19.81 -4.90
C GLN A 277 -32.03 -20.09 -4.68
N ASN A 278 -32.55 -19.86 -3.47
CA ASN A 278 -33.91 -20.22 -3.10
C ASN A 278 -34.94 -19.07 -3.22
N ASN A 279 -34.52 -17.80 -3.11
CA ASN A 279 -35.43 -16.65 -3.18
C ASN A 279 -35.85 -16.29 -4.63
N CYS A 280 -36.71 -17.11 -5.25
CA CYS A 280 -37.25 -16.95 -6.61
C CYS A 280 -38.22 -15.76 -6.83
N LYS A 281 -38.26 -14.73 -5.98
CA LYS A 281 -39.16 -13.59 -6.20
C LYS A 281 -38.54 -12.59 -7.18
N VAL A 282 -38.70 -12.91 -8.46
CA VAL A 282 -38.26 -12.13 -9.63
C VAL A 282 -38.76 -10.69 -9.56
N ARG A 283 -37.81 -9.76 -9.54
CA ARG A 283 -37.94 -8.47 -10.22
C ARG A 283 -36.59 -8.13 -10.86
N GLU A 284 -36.22 -8.91 -11.87
CA GLU A 284 -35.16 -8.50 -12.79
C GLU A 284 -35.64 -7.21 -13.48
N LYS A 285 -35.15 -6.07 -13.01
CA LYS A 285 -35.18 -4.86 -13.82
C LYS A 285 -34.13 -5.10 -14.91
N SER A 286 -34.58 -5.33 -16.14
CA SER A 286 -33.68 -5.41 -17.29
C SER A 286 -32.88 -4.11 -17.37
N ALA A 287 -31.63 -4.12 -16.89
CA ALA A 287 -30.72 -3.01 -17.05
C ALA A 287 -30.32 -2.96 -18.53
N THR A 288 -30.59 -1.82 -19.17
CA THR A 288 -30.09 -1.53 -20.51
C THR A 288 -28.57 -1.51 -20.44
N TYR A 289 -27.94 -2.54 -21.00
CA TYR A 289 -26.51 -2.59 -21.23
C TYR A 289 -26.08 -1.35 -22.03
N ARG A 290 -25.48 -0.36 -21.36
CA ARG A 290 -24.57 0.57 -22.05
C ARG A 290 -23.24 -0.16 -22.15
N THR A 291 -23.05 -0.81 -23.29
CA THR A 291 -21.81 -1.37 -23.77
C THR A 291 -20.66 -0.37 -23.59
N THR A 292 -19.72 -0.69 -22.70
CA THR A 292 -18.37 -0.14 -22.76
C THR A 292 -17.67 -0.74 -23.99
N PRO A 293 -16.84 0.02 -24.74
CA PRO A 293 -16.26 -0.47 -25.98
C PRO A 293 -15.28 -1.61 -25.72
N ARG A 294 -15.47 -2.70 -26.46
CA ARG A 294 -14.49 -3.78 -26.62
C ARG A 294 -13.22 -3.24 -27.30
N HIS A 295 -12.09 -3.37 -26.62
CA HIS A 295 -10.81 -3.70 -27.25
C HIS A 295 -10.34 -5.00 -26.56
N SER A 296 -10.71 -6.19 -27.06
CA SER A 296 -9.92 -7.06 -27.96
C SER A 296 -8.47 -7.25 -27.48
N THR A 297 -7.93 -8.44 -27.18
CA THR A 297 -8.39 -9.83 -27.40
C THR A 297 -7.38 -10.76 -26.70
N GLN A 298 -7.89 -11.86 -26.10
CA GLN A 298 -7.33 -13.23 -26.11
C GLN A 298 -5.92 -13.51 -25.58
N THR A 299 -5.85 -14.31 -24.52
CA THR A 299 -5.16 -15.63 -24.46
C THR A 299 -5.73 -16.35 -23.22
N LEU A 300 -6.86 -17.04 -23.31
CA LEU A 300 -6.97 -18.50 -23.53
C LEU A 300 -6.00 -19.33 -22.67
N ILE A 301 -6.54 -19.74 -21.51
CA ILE A 301 -6.16 -20.95 -20.77
C ILE A 301 -6.35 -22.15 -21.71
N ALA A 302 -5.30 -22.95 -21.88
CA ALA A 302 -5.39 -24.31 -22.39
C ALA A 302 -4.51 -25.22 -21.52
N VAL A 303 -5.20 -26.00 -20.69
CA VAL A 303 -4.92 -27.37 -20.24
C VAL A 303 -3.59 -27.98 -20.70
N ALA A 304 -2.68 -28.19 -19.73
CA ALA A 304 -1.97 -29.44 -19.43
C ALA A 304 -1.30 -29.31 -18.05
#